data_AF-A0A6M1SG14-F1
#
_entry.id   AF-A0A6M1SG14-F1
#
_cell.length_a   1.000
_cell.length_b   1.000
_cell.length_c   1.000
_cell.angle_alpha   90.00
_cell.angle_beta   90.00
_cell.angle_gamma   90.00
#
_symmetry.space_group_name_H-M   'P 1'
#
loop_
_entity.id
_entity.type
_entity.pdbx_description
1 polymer ?
#
loop_
_entity_poly.entity_id
_entity_poly.type
_entity_poly.pdbx_seq_one_letter_code
_entity_poly.pdbx_strand_id
1 'polypeptide(L)'
;AGTGKTFTIALLYVRLVLGGQHGEDDTAFVRPLTPPEILVVTFTNAATQELRERIRHRLVEAATVFRKVPDTKEAGHGEGLFPRMEKVAPKDGFTAPSQWPASESADDPLLIHLRSQYPEATWPACARRLELAAEWMDEAAVSTIHSWCYRMLREHAFDSGSLFSLNLE
;
A
#
# COMPACT_ATOMS: atom_id res chain seq x y z
N ALA A 1 -10.43 6.80 -16.75
CA ALA A 1 -10.67 6.66 -15.31
C ALA A 1 -9.39 6.15 -14.64
N GLY A 2 -8.63 7.04 -14.00
CA GLY A 2 -7.29 6.76 -13.41
C GLY A 2 -7.15 7.45 -12.05
N THR A 3 -8.17 7.34 -11.21
CA THR A 3 -8.41 8.23 -10.04
C THR A 3 -7.60 7.85 -8.78
N GLY A 4 -6.37 7.35 -8.92
CA GLY A 4 -5.54 7.08 -7.73
C GLY A 4 -5.93 5.87 -6.88
N LYS A 5 -6.82 4.97 -7.33
CA LYS A 5 -7.23 3.78 -6.55
C LYS A 5 -6.07 2.88 -6.14
N THR A 6 -5.13 2.62 -7.06
CA THR A 6 -3.95 1.81 -6.77
C THR A 6 -2.98 2.54 -5.82
N PHE A 7 -2.88 3.86 -5.97
CA PHE A 7 -2.11 4.71 -5.04
C PHE A 7 -2.71 4.65 -3.63
N THR A 8 -4.05 4.61 -3.53
CA THR A 8 -4.77 4.40 -2.27
C THR A 8 -4.45 3.03 -1.66
N ILE A 9 -4.43 1.93 -2.44
CA ILE A 9 -4.13 0.59 -1.90
C ILE A 9 -2.72 0.53 -1.30
N ALA A 10 -1.71 1.07 -1.98
CA ALA A 10 -0.34 1.04 -1.47
C ALA A 10 -0.20 1.86 -0.17
N LEU A 11 -0.84 3.03 -0.10
CA LEU A 11 -0.85 3.84 1.13
C LEU A 11 -1.63 3.17 2.28
N LEU A 12 -2.76 2.52 1.99
CA LEU A 12 -3.50 1.74 2.98
C LEU A 12 -2.63 0.60 3.53
N TYR A 13 -1.87 -0.07 2.67
CA TYR A 13 -0.95 -1.13 3.07
C TYR A 13 0.11 -0.62 4.05
N VAL A 14 0.73 0.52 3.77
CA VAL A 14 1.69 1.18 4.69
C VAL A 14 1.03 1.44 6.05
N ARG A 15 -0.21 1.95 6.07
CA ARG A 15 -0.93 2.23 7.32
C ARG A 15 -1.21 0.96 8.12
N LEU A 16 -1.62 -0.13 7.48
CA LEU A 16 -1.83 -1.43 8.13
C LEU A 16 -0.52 -2.00 8.71
N VAL A 17 0.59 -1.85 7.98
CA VAL A 17 1.91 -2.26 8.47
C VAL A 17 2.35 -1.44 9.68
N LEU A 18 2.05 -0.15 9.73
CA LEU A 18 2.39 0.70 10.88
C LEU A 18 1.45 0.48 12.08
N GLY A 19 0.20 0.08 11.84
CA GLY A 19 -0.86 -0.06 12.85
C GLY A 19 -1.53 1.28 13.20
N GLY A 20 -2.64 1.22 13.95
CA GLY A 20 -3.34 2.40 14.47
C GLY A 20 -2.67 3.01 15.69
N GLN A 21 -2.75 4.34 15.83
CA GLN A 21 -2.46 5.04 17.08
C GLN A 21 -3.58 4.72 18.09
N HIS A 22 -3.21 4.32 19.30
CA HIS A 22 -4.18 4.07 20.36
C HIS A 22 -4.95 5.35 20.71
N GLY A 23 -6.29 5.32 20.61
CA GLY A 23 -7.18 6.13 21.44
C GLY A 23 -8.33 6.87 20.75
N GLU A 24 -8.14 7.42 19.55
CA GLU A 24 -9.11 8.38 18.97
C GLU A 24 -9.69 7.98 17.60
N ASP A 25 -9.12 6.98 16.92
CA ASP A 25 -9.60 6.51 15.62
C ASP A 25 -10.16 5.09 15.73
N ASP A 26 -11.47 4.98 15.96
CA ASP A 26 -12.22 3.70 16.01
C ASP A 26 -12.13 2.90 14.69
N THR A 27 -11.63 3.51 13.61
CA THR A 27 -11.45 2.85 12.31
C THR A 27 -10.04 2.30 12.10
N ALA A 28 -9.09 2.62 13.00
CA ALA A 28 -7.71 2.20 12.86
C ALA A 28 -7.49 0.74 13.34
N PHE A 29 -6.69 -0.01 12.60
CA PHE A 29 -6.39 -1.41 12.96
C PHE A 29 -5.60 -1.46 14.27
N VAL A 30 -6.07 -2.27 15.23
CA VAL A 30 -5.62 -2.26 16.64
C VAL A 30 -4.11 -2.51 16.79
N ARG A 31 -3.49 -3.23 15.86
CA ARG A 31 -2.06 -3.57 15.87
C ARG A 31 -1.43 -3.47 14.48
N PRO A 32 -0.09 -3.31 14.42
CA PRO A 32 0.67 -3.49 13.19
C PRO A 32 0.45 -4.89 12.58
N LEU A 33 0.35 -4.96 11.25
CA LEU A 33 0.22 -6.19 10.48
C LEU A 33 1.49 -6.47 9.64
N THR A 34 1.79 -7.74 9.44
CA THR A 34 2.83 -8.22 8.53
C THR A 34 2.25 -8.53 7.14
N PRO A 35 3.08 -8.59 6.07
CA PRO A 35 2.56 -8.84 4.72
C PRO A 35 1.70 -10.11 4.56
N PRO A 36 1.98 -11.25 5.23
CA PRO A 36 1.11 -12.42 5.18
C PRO A 36 -0.27 -12.22 5.84
N GLU A 37 -0.43 -11.24 6.73
CA GLU A 37 -1.68 -10.94 7.44
C GLU A 37 -2.61 -9.99 6.66
N ILE A 38 -2.13 -9.42 5.55
CA ILE A 38 -2.89 -8.46 4.73
C ILE A 38 -3.29 -9.12 3.41
N LEU A 39 -4.55 -9.55 3.32
CA LEU A 39 -5.11 -10.11 2.09
C LEU A 39 -5.43 -9.00 1.08
N VAL A 40 -4.86 -9.12 -0.12
CA VAL A 40 -5.19 -8.27 -1.26
C VAL A 40 -5.56 -9.15 -2.45
N VAL A 41 -6.75 -8.93 -3.02
CA VAL A 41 -7.25 -9.69 -4.17
C VAL A 41 -7.41 -8.81 -5.41
N THR A 42 -7.07 -9.34 -6.58
CA THR A 42 -7.23 -8.66 -7.88
C THR A 42 -7.68 -9.63 -8.98
N PHE A 43 -7.91 -9.15 -10.19
CA PHE A 43 -8.50 -9.96 -11.27
C PHE A 43 -7.49 -10.82 -12.04
N THR A 44 -6.24 -10.38 -12.18
CA THR A 44 -5.26 -11.02 -13.07
C THR A 44 -3.93 -11.26 -12.38
N ASN A 45 -3.20 -12.29 -12.83
CA ASN A 45 -1.85 -12.56 -12.34
C ASN A 45 -0.90 -11.38 -12.58
N ALA A 46 -0.99 -10.74 -13.75
CA ALA A 46 -0.20 -9.53 -14.04
C ALA A 46 -0.47 -8.42 -13.01
N ALA A 47 -1.74 -8.17 -12.65
CA ALA A 47 -2.09 -7.18 -11.65
C ALA A 47 -1.62 -7.57 -10.24
N THR A 48 -1.52 -8.87 -9.89
CA THR A 48 -0.93 -9.29 -8.61
C THR A 48 0.54 -8.90 -8.51
N GLN A 49 1.31 -9.14 -9.57
CA GLN A 49 2.73 -8.83 -9.63
C GLN A 49 2.98 -7.32 -9.61
N GLU A 50 2.23 -6.59 -10.44
CA GLU A 50 2.28 -5.12 -10.47
C GLU A 50 1.95 -4.53 -9.09
N LEU A 51 0.93 -5.06 -8.41
CA LEU A 51 0.52 -4.56 -7.10
C LEU A 51 1.55 -4.89 -6.01
N ARG A 52 2.13 -6.08 -6.03
CA ARG A 52 3.23 -6.47 -5.12
C ARG A 52 4.41 -5.51 -5.24
N GLU A 53 4.85 -5.23 -6.46
CA GLU A 53 5.98 -4.32 -6.70
C GLU A 53 5.66 -2.89 -6.23
N ARG A 54 4.46 -2.40 -6.53
CA ARG A 54 4.01 -1.08 -6.08
C ARG A 54 3.96 -0.95 -4.57
N ILE A 55 3.45 -1.97 -3.87
CA ILE A 55 3.41 -1.98 -2.40
C ILE A 55 4.83 -2.03 -1.84
N ARG A 56 5.71 -2.87 -2.39
CA ARG A 56 7.12 -2.96 -1.98
C ARG A 56 7.83 -1.61 -2.10
N HIS A 57 7.74 -0.98 -3.27
CA HIS A 57 8.33 0.34 -3.50
C HIS A 57 7.80 1.37 -2.51
N ARG A 58 6.48 1.37 -2.25
CA ARG A 58 5.85 2.30 -1.34
C ARG A 58 6.28 2.12 0.12
N LEU A 59 6.49 0.87 0.56
CA LEU A 59 7.03 0.56 1.88
C LEU A 59 8.47 1.09 2.04
N VAL A 60 9.32 0.91 1.03
CA VAL A 60 10.71 1.41 1.02
C VAL A 60 10.75 2.94 1.05
N GLU A 61 9.91 3.59 0.26
CA GLU A 61 9.79 5.05 0.24
C GLU A 61 9.34 5.60 1.61
N ALA A 62 8.31 4.98 2.20
CA ALA A 62 7.85 5.32 3.54
C ALA A 62 8.96 5.13 4.59
N ALA A 63 9.68 4.01 4.56
CA ALA A 63 10.80 3.77 5.48
C ALA A 63 11.88 4.86 5.37
N THR A 64 12.19 5.29 4.16
CA THR A 64 13.13 6.38 3.90
C THR A 64 12.66 7.69 4.53
N VAL A 65 11.37 8.03 4.39
CA VAL A 65 10.77 9.23 5.01
C VAL A 65 10.83 9.15 6.55
N PHE A 66 10.55 7.99 7.15
CA PHE A 66 10.64 7.80 8.60
C PHE A 66 12.09 7.82 9.13
N ARG A 67 13.09 7.50 8.30
CA ARG A 67 14.51 7.51 8.69
C ARG A 67 15.12 8.92 8.71
N LYS A 68 14.62 9.83 7.87
CA LYS A 68 15.13 11.22 7.80
C LYS A 68 15.01 11.90 9.16
N VAL A 69 16.15 12.30 9.73
CA VAL A 69 16.22 13.19 10.91
C VAL A 69 15.44 14.46 10.58
N PRO A 70 14.60 14.99 11.49
CA PRO A 70 13.92 16.24 11.25
C PRO A 70 14.97 17.30 10.95
N ASP A 71 14.89 17.86 9.74
CA ASP A 71 15.72 18.96 9.31
C ASP A 71 15.34 20.13 10.23
N THR A 72 16.26 20.57 11.10
CA THR A 72 16.08 21.75 11.94
C THR A 72 16.03 22.96 11.01
N LYS A 73 14.88 23.19 10.35
CA LYS A 73 14.76 24.26 9.37
C LYS A 73 14.65 25.60 10.09
N GLU A 74 15.70 26.40 9.95
CA GLU A 74 15.66 27.84 10.15
C GLU A 74 14.45 28.44 9.42
N ALA A 75 13.76 29.36 10.10
CA ALA A 75 12.59 30.05 9.61
C ALA A 75 12.89 30.85 8.33
N GLY A 76 12.20 30.53 7.23
CA GLY A 76 12.28 31.24 5.96
C GLY A 76 10.92 31.31 5.27
N HIS A 77 10.46 32.53 5.03
CA HIS A 77 9.16 32.95 4.49
C HIS A 77 8.77 32.35 3.12
N GLY A 78 7.45 32.28 2.87
CA GLY A 78 6.88 32.81 1.62
C GLY A 78 6.07 31.86 0.74
N GLU A 79 4.74 31.95 0.88
CA GLU A 79 3.69 32.00 -0.16
C GLU A 79 3.57 30.93 -1.27
N GLY A 80 2.36 30.37 -1.42
CA GLY A 80 1.91 29.76 -2.68
C GLY A 80 1.07 28.48 -2.56
N LEU A 81 -0.14 28.62 -2.02
CA LEU A 81 -1.11 27.54 -1.82
C LEU A 81 -1.74 27.11 -3.17
N PHE A 82 -1.31 25.93 -3.68
CA PHE A 82 -1.81 25.15 -4.84
C PHE A 82 -1.62 25.70 -6.28
N PRO A 83 -0.94 24.97 -7.19
CA PRO A 83 -1.07 25.20 -8.62
C PRO A 83 -2.30 24.46 -9.19
N ARG A 84 -3.07 25.22 -9.97
CA ARG A 84 -4.31 24.92 -10.69
C ARG A 84 -4.22 23.67 -11.57
N MET A 85 -5.14 22.72 -11.39
CA MET A 85 -5.38 21.61 -12.34
C MET A 85 -5.85 22.14 -13.69
N GLU A 86 -5.07 21.91 -14.75
CA GLU A 86 -5.57 21.99 -16.13
C GLU A 86 -5.89 20.60 -16.67
N LYS A 87 -7.10 20.48 -17.23
CA LYS A 87 -7.65 19.26 -17.82
C LYS A 87 -7.00 19.00 -19.16
N VAL A 88 -6.52 17.76 -19.39
CA VAL A 88 -6.38 17.21 -20.75
C VAL A 88 -7.01 15.81 -20.78
N ALA A 89 -8.05 15.69 -21.61
CA ALA A 89 -8.76 14.46 -21.95
C ALA A 89 -8.28 13.92 -23.32
N PRO A 90 -8.58 12.66 -23.68
CA PRO A 90 -7.67 11.76 -24.38
C PRO A 90 -7.88 11.71 -25.90
N LYS A 91 -6.88 11.22 -26.63
CA LYS A 91 -7.07 10.66 -27.98
C LYS A 91 -6.31 9.34 -28.12
N ASP A 92 -7.11 8.31 -28.36
CA ASP A 92 -6.84 7.03 -29.04
C ASP A 92 -5.90 6.00 -28.36
N GLY A 93 -6.48 4.85 -28.01
CA GLY A 93 -5.78 3.60 -27.69
C GLY A 93 -5.76 3.23 -26.21
N PHE A 94 -6.48 2.17 -25.86
CA PHE A 94 -6.39 1.52 -24.55
C PHE A 94 -5.07 0.76 -24.43
N THR A 95 -4.01 1.46 -24.00
CA THR A 95 -2.78 0.85 -23.51
C THR A 95 -2.45 1.56 -22.21
N ALA A 96 -2.39 0.80 -21.10
CA ALA A 96 -1.93 1.35 -19.84
C ALA A 96 -0.52 1.93 -20.05
N PRO A 97 -0.21 3.16 -19.60
CA PRO A 97 1.15 3.67 -19.67
C PRO A 97 2.08 2.74 -18.89
N SER A 98 3.14 2.27 -19.54
CA SER A 98 4.17 1.40 -18.96
C SER A 98 5.06 2.09 -17.92
N GLN A 99 4.83 3.38 -17.66
CA GLN A 99 5.61 4.18 -16.73
C GLN A 99 4.66 4.98 -15.85
N TRP A 100 4.60 4.56 -14.59
CA TRP A 100 4.09 5.41 -13.51
C TRP A 100 5.07 6.57 -13.33
N PRO A 101 4.62 7.82 -13.14
CA PRO A 101 5.54 8.88 -12.79
C PRO A 101 6.13 8.50 -11.43
N ALA A 102 7.40 8.09 -11.43
CA ALA A 102 8.18 8.06 -10.21
C ALA A 102 8.02 9.44 -9.59
N SER A 103 7.41 9.55 -8.42
CA SER A 103 7.57 10.75 -7.62
C SER A 103 9.03 10.75 -7.18
N GLU A 104 9.91 11.29 -8.04
CA GLU A 104 11.36 11.35 -7.84
C GLU A 104 11.76 12.27 -6.67
N SER A 105 10.82 12.94 -6.02
CA SER A 105 11.09 13.67 -4.78
C SER A 105 10.86 12.77 -3.58
N ALA A 106 11.91 12.55 -2.79
CA ALA A 106 11.92 11.86 -1.49
C ALA A 106 11.03 12.48 -0.40
N ASP A 107 10.11 13.36 -0.79
CA ASP A 107 9.27 14.23 0.02
C ASP A 107 7.81 14.14 -0.46
N ASP A 108 7.27 12.93 -0.66
CA ASP A 108 5.83 12.76 -0.94
C ASP A 108 5.01 13.38 0.22
N PRO A 109 4.19 14.41 -0.06
CA PRO A 109 3.40 15.10 0.98
C PRO A 109 2.53 14.18 1.82
N LEU A 110 2.04 13.06 1.25
CA LEU A 110 1.20 12.12 1.96
C LEU A 110 2.00 11.23 2.92
N LEU A 111 3.24 10.87 2.59
CA LEU A 111 4.11 10.15 3.51
C LEU A 111 4.63 11.07 4.61
N ILE A 112 4.92 12.33 4.29
CA ILE A 112 5.27 13.35 5.29
C ILE A 112 4.12 13.56 6.27
N HIS A 113 2.89 13.71 5.75
CA HIS A 113 1.71 13.84 6.58
C HIS A 113 1.49 12.58 7.44
N LEU A 114 1.61 11.39 6.87
CA LEU A 114 1.52 10.14 7.63
C LEU A 114 2.56 10.07 8.74
N ARG A 115 3.83 10.40 8.46
CA ARG A 115 4.90 10.43 9.47
C ARG A 115 4.58 11.39 10.61
N SER A 116 3.99 12.56 10.31
CA SER A 116 3.62 13.55 11.33
C SER A 116 2.57 13.06 12.33
N GLN A 117 1.87 11.97 12.02
CA GLN A 117 0.91 11.33 12.92
C GLN A 117 1.57 10.40 13.96
N TYR A 118 2.90 10.21 13.90
CA TYR A 118 3.66 9.34 14.80
C TYR A 118 4.62 10.18 15.65
N PRO A 119 4.76 9.92 16.97
CA PRO A 119 5.77 10.58 17.80
C PRO A 119 7.17 10.37 17.23
N GLU A 120 8.01 11.42 17.22
CA GLU A 120 9.36 11.36 16.62
C GLU A 120 10.23 10.23 17.20
N ALA A 121 10.08 9.96 18.50
CA ALA A 121 10.75 8.87 19.19
C ALA A 121 10.44 7.48 18.60
N THR A 122 9.31 7.32 17.91
CA THR A 122 8.89 6.05 17.29
C THR A 122 9.35 5.91 15.85
N TRP A 123 9.84 6.98 15.21
CA TRP A 123 10.16 6.96 13.78
C TRP A 123 11.19 5.90 13.37
N PRO A 124 12.29 5.66 14.12
CA PRO A 124 13.23 4.59 13.78
C PRO A 124 12.59 3.19 13.82
N ALA A 125 11.67 2.96 14.77
CA ALA A 125 10.95 1.69 14.86
C ALA A 125 9.96 1.52 13.70
N CYS A 126 9.27 2.60 13.29
CA CYS A 126 8.41 2.62 12.12
C CYS A 126 9.19 2.34 10.83
N ALA A 127 10.34 2.99 10.63
CA ALA A 127 11.21 2.75 9.47
C ALA A 127 11.63 1.28 9.38
N ARG A 128 12.13 0.71 10.49
CA ARG A 128 12.54 -0.70 10.55
C ARG A 128 11.37 -1.64 10.24
N ARG A 129 10.17 -1.36 10.73
CA ARG A 129 8.99 -2.18 10.47
C ARG A 129 8.61 -2.17 8.98
N LEU A 130 8.65 -1.00 8.36
CA LEU A 130 8.36 -0.83 6.93
C LEU A 130 9.39 -1.55 6.06
N GLU A 131 10.67 -1.50 6.44
CA GLU A 131 11.76 -2.24 5.77
C GLU A 131 11.56 -3.76 5.83
N LEU A 132 11.31 -4.30 7.03
CA LEU A 132 11.03 -5.72 7.21
C LEU A 132 9.79 -6.16 6.41
N ALA A 133 8.75 -5.33 6.39
CA ALA A 133 7.57 -5.60 5.57
C ALA A 133 7.89 -5.59 4.07
N ALA A 134 8.75 -4.68 3.61
CA ALA A 134 9.18 -4.62 2.22
C ALA A 134 9.98 -5.86 1.82
N GLU A 135 10.84 -6.38 2.70
CA GLU A 135 11.59 -7.63 2.48
C GLU A 135 10.65 -8.84 2.36
N TRP A 136 9.59 -8.89 3.17
CA TRP A 136 8.65 -10.01 3.24
C TRP A 136 7.53 -9.95 2.19
N MET A 137 7.59 -9.03 1.22
CA MET A 137 6.55 -8.90 0.20
C MET A 137 6.40 -10.12 -0.72
N ASP A 138 7.43 -10.98 -0.82
CA ASP A 138 7.31 -12.23 -1.59
C ASP A 138 6.33 -13.22 -0.95
N GLU A 139 6.21 -13.18 0.38
CA GLU A 139 5.27 -13.97 1.16
C GLU A 139 3.92 -13.26 1.39
N ALA A 140 3.72 -12.08 0.79
CA ALA A 140 2.49 -11.30 0.97
C ALA A 140 1.26 -12.04 0.44
N ALA A 141 0.13 -11.91 1.12
CA ALA A 141 -1.15 -12.49 0.71
C ALA A 141 -1.82 -11.70 -0.43
N VAL A 142 -1.09 -11.49 -1.54
CA VAL A 142 -1.59 -10.86 -2.77
C VAL A 142 -1.89 -11.94 -3.80
N SER A 143 -3.17 -12.10 -4.14
CA SER A 143 -3.64 -13.20 -5.01
C SER A 143 -4.69 -12.73 -6.01
N THR A 144 -4.99 -13.56 -7.00
CA THR A 144 -6.19 -13.34 -7.80
C THR A 144 -7.42 -13.76 -7.01
N ILE A 145 -8.57 -13.15 -7.30
CA ILE A 145 -9.85 -13.55 -6.71
C ILE A 145 -10.14 -15.04 -6.92
N HIS A 146 -9.83 -15.58 -8.11
CA HIS A 146 -10.00 -16.99 -8.42
C HIS A 146 -9.14 -17.89 -7.52
N SER A 147 -7.85 -17.57 -7.38
CA SER A 147 -6.93 -18.33 -6.54
C SER A 147 -7.34 -18.31 -5.07
N TRP A 148 -7.80 -17.16 -4.57
CA TRP A 148 -8.29 -17.04 -3.19
C TRP A 148 -9.55 -17.85 -2.94
N CYS A 149 -10.56 -17.72 -3.80
CA CYS A 149 -11.80 -18.50 -3.69
C CYS A 149 -11.53 -20.00 -3.75
N TYR A 150 -10.66 -20.45 -4.67
CA TYR A 150 -10.26 -21.85 -4.76
C TYR A 150 -9.56 -22.35 -3.48
N ARG A 151 -8.66 -21.55 -2.93
CA ARG A 151 -7.98 -21.85 -1.66
C ARG A 151 -8.98 -21.99 -0.51
N MET A 152 -9.87 -21.01 -0.34
CA MET A 152 -10.90 -21.03 0.71
C MET A 152 -11.85 -22.21 0.58
N LEU A 153 -12.30 -22.51 -0.63
CA LEU A 153 -13.13 -23.69 -0.89
C LEU A 153 -12.38 -24.98 -0.57
N ARG A 154 -11.08 -25.08 -0.82
CA ARG A 154 -10.31 -26.29 -0.52
C ARG A 154 -10.00 -26.43 0.98
N GLU A 155 -9.65 -25.33 1.65
CA GLU A 155 -9.30 -25.30 3.07
C GLU A 155 -10.54 -25.46 3.97
N HIS A 156 -11.71 -24.97 3.54
CA HIS A 156 -12.97 -25.02 4.29
C HIS A 156 -14.07 -25.85 3.60
N ALA A 157 -13.73 -26.67 2.60
CA ALA A 157 -14.67 -27.60 1.93
C ALA A 157 -15.40 -28.49 2.95
N PHE A 158 -14.72 -28.88 4.02
CA PHE A 158 -15.29 -29.73 5.06
C PHE A 158 -16.28 -28.98 5.98
N ASP A 159 -16.09 -27.69 6.25
CA ASP A 159 -16.98 -26.91 7.12
C ASP A 159 -18.29 -26.49 6.42
N SER A 160 -18.29 -26.43 5.09
CA SER A 160 -19.47 -26.03 4.29
C SER A 160 -20.41 -27.17 3.91
N GLY A 161 -20.10 -28.42 4.29
CA GLY A 161 -20.94 -29.60 4.04
C GLY A 161 -21.10 -29.97 2.56
N SER A 162 -20.30 -29.38 1.66
CA SER A 162 -20.47 -29.59 0.22
C SER A 162 -19.43 -30.54 -0.34
N LEU A 163 -19.81 -31.81 -0.44
CA LEU A 163 -19.21 -32.80 -1.34
C LEU A 163 -19.25 -32.26 -2.79
N PHE A 164 -18.23 -31.51 -3.21
CA PHE A 164 -18.04 -31.17 -4.62
C PHE A 164 -16.87 -31.95 -5.20
N SER A 165 -17.21 -33.10 -5.78
CA SER A 165 -16.42 -33.76 -6.81
C SER A 165 -16.45 -32.89 -8.07
N LEU A 166 -15.51 -31.95 -8.21
CA LEU A 166 -15.23 -31.35 -9.52
C LEU A 166 -14.04 -32.08 -10.15
N ASN A 167 -14.35 -33.08 -10.98
CA ASN A 167 -13.45 -33.50 -12.04
C ASN A 167 -13.55 -32.44 -13.14
N LEU A 168 -12.45 -31.74 -13.40
CA LEU A 168 -12.30 -30.91 -14.59
C LEU A 168 -11.68 -31.79 -15.68
N GLU A 169 -12.51 -32.26 -16.61
CA GLU A 169 -12.08 -32.65 -17.96
C GLU A 169 -11.84 -31.40 -18.82
#